data_AF-T0F8I2-F1
#
_entry.id   AF-T0F8I2-F1
#
_cell.length_a   1.000
_cell.length_b   1.000
_cell.length_c   1.000
_cell.angle_alpha   90.00
_cell.angle_beta   90.00
_cell.angle_gamma   90.00
#
_symmetry.space_group_name_H-M   'P 1'
#
loop_
_entity.id
_entity.type
_entity.pdbx_description
1 polymer ?
#
loop_
_entity_poly.entity_id
_entity_poly.type
_entity_poly.pdbx_seq_one_letter_code
_entity_poly.pdbx_strand_id
1 'polypeptide(L)'
;MGSTVMEKKRTIDALTDKEKAKRIIKWIRYSDSKFRKRFSFLKYQNAIGFGITIGSAGGMIFLAGLYIAGLIPFWACIIGNGVLASFLHEMEHDLIHSIYFKESPRMQNFLFWMVWLFRANTVNPWFRKEIHLLHHKLSGNPEDIEERFISNGMPLGWKRFLVMVDPIMAVVLQGPKIRKDAIHYLKKIKSSPIKGPFRSIFLLLWYSFLIWGLFAILNWSVGSPIQENGWVATAHTILNTAAVVYLIPCWLRQTAIQIVSSNMHYYGDVKGLYQQTQVLDSWLVLPLHLFCFNFGATHGIHHFVVSQPFYLRQAVAPSVRPILKKYGIRFNDFESMLRGNRYEKSSSGELGLA
;
A
#
# COMPACT_ATOMS: atom_id res chain seq x y z
N MET A 1 -56.06 -20.23 -9.71
CA MET A 1 -55.42 -19.96 -8.41
C MET A 1 -53.92 -20.20 -8.57
N GLY A 2 -53.13 -19.12 -8.54
CA GLY A 2 -51.71 -19.15 -8.87
C GLY A 2 -50.87 -19.82 -7.80
N SER A 3 -49.99 -20.72 -8.24
CA SER A 3 -48.99 -21.39 -7.40
C SER A 3 -47.97 -20.37 -6.89
N THR A 4 -48.05 -20.05 -5.61
CA THR A 4 -46.99 -19.37 -4.84
C THR A 4 -45.79 -20.30 -4.74
N VAL A 5 -44.89 -20.22 -5.72
CA VAL A 5 -43.55 -20.81 -5.62
C VAL A 5 -42.81 -20.01 -4.56
N MET A 6 -42.73 -20.57 -3.35
CA MET A 6 -41.77 -20.12 -2.34
C MET A 6 -40.36 -20.24 -2.92
N GLU A 7 -39.76 -19.10 -3.23
CA GLU A 7 -38.37 -18.99 -3.65
C GLU A 7 -37.47 -19.55 -2.53
N LYS A 8 -37.03 -20.80 -2.69
CA LYS A 8 -36.17 -21.50 -1.73
C LYS A 8 -34.87 -20.70 -1.62
N LYS A 9 -34.66 -20.05 -0.48
CA LYS A 9 -33.47 -19.23 -0.19
C LYS A 9 -32.22 -20.10 -0.36
N ARG A 10 -31.55 -20.01 -1.53
CA ARG A 10 -30.31 -20.76 -1.80
C ARG A 10 -29.32 -20.51 -0.66
N THR A 11 -28.76 -21.59 -0.12
CA THR A 11 -27.67 -21.53 0.86
C THR A 11 -26.49 -20.78 0.22
N ILE A 12 -25.68 -20.09 1.01
CA ILE A 12 -24.57 -19.25 0.50
C ILE A 12 -23.58 -20.10 -0.33
N ASP A 13 -23.44 -21.37 0.03
CA ASP A 13 -22.55 -22.31 -0.64
C ASP A 13 -23.02 -22.68 -2.05
N ALA A 14 -24.32 -22.58 -2.32
CA ALA A 14 -24.88 -22.80 -3.66
C ALA A 14 -24.73 -21.57 -4.59
N LEU A 15 -24.14 -20.46 -4.10
CA LEU A 15 -23.89 -19.27 -4.91
C LEU A 15 -22.55 -19.38 -5.62
N THR A 16 -22.52 -18.97 -6.89
CA THR A 16 -21.26 -18.77 -7.62
C THR A 16 -20.46 -17.61 -7.03
N ASP A 17 -19.14 -17.60 -7.25
CA ASP A 17 -18.24 -16.51 -6.81
C ASP A 17 -18.69 -15.13 -7.32
N LYS A 18 -19.24 -15.08 -8.54
CA LYS A 18 -19.80 -13.85 -9.13
C LYS A 18 -21.05 -13.37 -8.38
N GLU A 19 -21.93 -14.28 -7.97
CA GLU A 19 -23.11 -13.93 -7.16
C GLU A 19 -22.72 -13.49 -5.75
N LYS A 20 -21.74 -14.15 -5.13
CA LYS A 20 -21.17 -13.77 -3.83
C LYS A 20 -20.58 -12.35 -3.91
N ALA A 21 -19.74 -12.07 -4.91
CA ALA A 21 -19.17 -10.74 -5.14
C ALA A 21 -20.25 -9.65 -5.31
N LYS A 22 -21.30 -9.91 -6.12
CA LYS A 22 -22.42 -8.97 -6.28
C LYS A 22 -23.12 -8.67 -4.95
N ARG A 23 -23.33 -9.68 -4.10
CA ARG A 23 -23.96 -9.50 -2.78
C ARG A 23 -23.05 -8.72 -1.84
N ILE A 24 -21.74 -8.99 -1.83
CA ILE A 24 -20.74 -8.21 -1.09
C ILE A 24 -20.78 -6.73 -1.50
N ILE A 25 -20.74 -6.43 -2.80
CA ILE A 25 -20.81 -5.05 -3.32
C ILE A 25 -22.07 -4.33 -2.84
N LYS A 26 -23.23 -5.00 -2.90
CA LYS A 26 -24.50 -4.43 -2.42
C LYS A 26 -24.44 -4.08 -0.94
N TRP A 27 -23.84 -4.95 -0.12
CA TRP A 27 -23.65 -4.70 1.32
C TRP A 27 -22.68 -3.56 1.62
N ILE A 28 -21.57 -3.47 0.90
CA ILE A 28 -20.62 -2.36 1.03
C ILE A 28 -21.32 -1.03 0.70
N ARG A 29 -22.00 -0.95 -0.45
CA ARG A 29 -22.74 0.26 -0.87
C ARG A 29 -23.86 0.64 0.10
N TYR A 30 -24.58 -0.35 0.63
CA TYR A 30 -25.60 -0.12 1.65
C TYR A 30 -24.99 0.48 2.92
N SER A 31 -23.89 -0.09 3.40
CA SER A 31 -23.19 0.38 4.60
C SER A 31 -22.63 1.79 4.41
N ASP A 32 -22.04 2.06 3.25
CA ASP A 32 -21.56 3.40 2.86
C ASP A 32 -22.69 4.43 2.84
N SER A 33 -23.80 4.12 2.16
CA SER A 33 -24.97 5.01 2.09
C SER A 33 -25.56 5.29 3.48
N LYS A 34 -25.69 4.25 4.32
CA LYS A 34 -26.17 4.40 5.69
C LYS A 34 -25.26 5.30 6.52
N PHE A 35 -23.94 5.14 6.40
CA PHE A 35 -22.97 5.98 7.10
C PHE A 35 -23.01 7.44 6.62
N ARG A 36 -23.07 7.66 5.30
CA ARG A 36 -23.21 9.00 4.70
C ARG A 36 -24.48 9.73 5.12
N LYS A 37 -25.60 9.03 5.27
CA LYS A 37 -26.86 9.61 5.77
C LYS A 37 -26.74 10.09 7.23
N ARG A 38 -25.89 9.45 8.04
CA ARG A 38 -25.67 9.82 9.44
C ARG A 38 -24.79 11.06 9.59
N PHE A 39 -23.82 11.27 8.69
CA PHE A 39 -22.84 12.35 8.80
C PHE A 39 -22.85 13.27 7.58
N SER A 40 -23.58 14.39 7.69
CA SER A 40 -23.83 15.33 6.59
C SER A 40 -22.56 15.97 6.00
N PHE A 41 -21.49 16.11 6.79
CA PHE A 41 -20.21 16.67 6.31
C PHE A 41 -19.55 15.80 5.23
N LEU A 42 -19.92 14.51 5.13
CA LEU A 42 -19.40 13.60 4.11
C LEU A 42 -19.83 13.96 2.68
N LYS A 43 -20.70 14.95 2.48
CA LYS A 43 -20.95 15.50 1.14
C LYS A 43 -19.76 16.34 0.62
N TYR A 44 -18.89 16.83 1.50
CA TYR A 44 -17.74 17.68 1.16
C TYR A 44 -16.46 16.87 0.90
N GLN A 45 -16.55 15.87 0.02
CA GLN A 45 -15.45 14.94 -0.28
C GLN A 45 -14.14 15.64 -0.65
N ASN A 46 -14.21 16.65 -1.53
CA ASN A 46 -13.04 17.42 -1.96
C ASN A 46 -12.36 18.15 -0.80
N ALA A 47 -13.14 18.77 0.09
CA ALA A 47 -12.59 19.47 1.25
C ALA A 47 -11.94 18.49 2.25
N ILE A 48 -12.55 17.32 2.46
CA ILE A 48 -11.98 16.28 3.32
C ILE A 48 -10.66 15.78 2.74
N GLY A 49 -10.64 15.40 1.45
CA GLY A 49 -9.42 14.90 0.80
C GLY A 49 -8.29 15.93 0.78
N PHE A 50 -8.62 17.20 0.52
CA PHE A 50 -7.68 18.31 0.61
C PHE A 50 -7.15 18.49 2.04
N GLY A 51 -8.05 18.52 3.02
CA GLY A 51 -7.72 18.69 4.44
C GLY A 51 -6.83 17.58 4.97
N ILE A 52 -7.09 16.32 4.63
CA ILE A 52 -6.23 15.19 5.00
C ILE A 52 -4.85 15.34 4.36
N THR A 53 -4.79 15.72 3.07
CA THR A 53 -3.51 15.87 2.36
C THR A 53 -2.65 16.98 2.97
N ILE A 54 -3.21 18.19 3.08
CA ILE A 54 -2.49 19.35 3.62
C ILE A 54 -2.23 19.21 5.11
N GLY A 55 -3.19 18.69 5.88
CA GLY A 55 -3.03 18.42 7.30
C GLY A 55 -1.93 17.40 7.58
N SER A 56 -1.84 16.34 6.78
CA SER A 56 -0.77 15.33 6.95
C SER A 56 0.59 15.89 6.55
N ALA A 57 0.69 16.61 5.44
CA ALA A 57 1.93 17.28 5.02
C ALA A 57 2.39 18.33 6.06
N GLY A 58 1.48 19.17 6.53
CA GLY A 58 1.74 20.17 7.57
C GLY A 58 2.13 19.53 8.90
N GLY A 59 1.46 18.44 9.29
CA GLY A 59 1.82 17.67 10.47
C GLY A 59 3.24 17.08 10.39
N MET A 60 3.65 16.61 9.21
CA MET A 60 5.02 16.11 9.01
C MET A 60 6.07 17.22 9.15
N ILE A 61 5.81 18.40 8.59
CA ILE A 61 6.67 19.59 8.78
C ILE A 61 6.72 19.99 10.25
N PHE A 62 5.57 20.02 10.92
CA PHE A 62 5.48 20.40 12.32
C PHE A 62 6.28 19.46 13.22
N LEU A 63 6.11 18.15 13.09
CA LEU A 63 6.88 17.15 13.85
C LEU A 63 8.38 17.21 13.54
N ALA A 64 8.76 17.47 12.29
CA ALA A 64 10.15 17.72 11.92
C ALA A 64 10.70 18.96 12.65
N GLY A 65 9.94 20.06 12.68
CA GLY A 65 10.31 21.28 13.40
C GLY A 65 10.45 21.07 14.90
N LEU A 66 9.52 20.33 15.53
CA LEU A 66 9.62 19.97 16.94
C LEU A 66 10.87 19.14 17.25
N TYR A 67 11.22 18.19 16.38
CA TYR A 67 12.43 17.38 16.54
C TYR A 67 13.69 18.23 16.41
N ILE A 68 13.77 19.08 15.39
CA ILE A 68 14.92 19.99 15.16
C ILE A 68 15.08 20.98 16.32
N ALA A 69 13.97 21.42 16.93
CA ALA A 69 13.98 22.27 18.12
C ALA A 69 14.29 21.52 19.43
N GLY A 70 14.50 20.19 19.38
CA GLY A 70 14.79 19.37 20.56
C GLY A 70 13.59 19.13 21.49
N LEU A 71 12.37 19.41 21.03
CA LEU A 71 11.14 19.32 21.84
C LEU A 71 10.53 17.91 21.88
N ILE A 72 10.84 17.08 20.88
CA ILE A 72 10.43 15.68 20.85
C ILE A 72 11.63 14.77 20.51
N PRO A 73 11.68 13.54 21.05
CA PRO A 73 12.73 12.60 20.71
C PRO A 73 12.57 12.05 19.29
N PHE A 74 13.66 11.51 18.73
CA PHE A 74 13.69 10.99 17.35
C PHE A 74 12.60 9.95 17.07
N TRP A 75 12.31 9.05 18.01
CA TRP A 75 11.32 7.98 17.82
C TRP A 75 9.90 8.53 17.67
N ALA A 76 9.56 9.61 18.39
CA ALA A 76 8.25 10.24 18.30
C ALA A 76 8.06 10.92 16.94
N CYS A 77 9.11 11.59 16.44
CA CYS A 77 9.14 12.15 15.09
C CYS A 77 8.99 11.05 14.03
N ILE A 78 9.75 9.95 14.17
CA ILE A 78 9.71 8.84 13.21
C ILE A 78 8.32 8.21 13.13
N ILE A 79 7.75 7.86 14.29
CA ILE A 79 6.43 7.23 14.36
C ILE A 79 5.36 8.17 13.81
N GLY A 80 5.35 9.43 14.28
CA GLY A 80 4.37 10.42 13.84
C GLY A 80 4.42 10.69 12.34
N ASN A 81 5.61 10.90 11.77
CA ASN A 81 5.76 11.11 10.33
C ASN A 81 5.45 9.85 9.53
N GLY A 82 5.72 8.66 10.06
CA GLY A 82 5.36 7.39 9.43
C GLY A 82 3.84 7.22 9.33
N VAL A 83 3.11 7.56 10.39
CA VAL A 83 1.64 7.52 10.41
C VAL A 83 1.06 8.55 9.45
N LEU A 84 1.53 9.80 9.45
CA LEU A 84 1.05 10.83 8.52
C LEU A 84 1.35 10.47 7.06
N ALA A 85 2.52 9.88 6.78
CA ALA A 85 2.84 9.36 5.46
C ALA A 85 1.91 8.19 5.05
N SER A 86 1.37 7.42 6.00
CA SER A 86 0.37 6.38 5.70
C SER A 86 -0.97 6.99 5.25
N PHE A 87 -1.39 8.12 5.81
CA PHE A 87 -2.58 8.84 5.34
C PHE A 87 -2.37 9.39 3.94
N LEU A 88 -1.20 9.96 3.66
CA LEU A 88 -0.85 10.43 2.32
C LEU A 88 -0.82 9.28 1.30
N HIS A 89 -0.49 8.06 1.71
CA HIS A 89 -0.59 6.88 0.84
C HIS A 89 -2.03 6.53 0.48
N GLU A 90 -2.90 6.44 1.47
CA GLU A 90 -4.33 6.20 1.21
C GLU A 90 -4.96 7.34 0.41
N MET A 91 -4.55 8.59 0.64
CA MET A 91 -4.95 9.73 -0.19
C MET A 91 -4.51 9.58 -1.64
N GLU A 92 -3.25 9.21 -1.90
CA GLU A 92 -2.80 8.92 -3.26
C GLU A 92 -3.67 7.83 -3.90
N HIS A 93 -3.95 6.77 -3.14
CA HIS A 93 -4.75 5.64 -3.60
C HIS A 93 -6.21 6.02 -3.92
N ASP A 94 -6.81 6.96 -3.19
CA ASP A 94 -8.10 7.52 -3.56
C ASP A 94 -8.00 8.46 -4.80
N LEU A 95 -6.92 9.26 -4.89
CA LEU A 95 -6.70 10.23 -5.98
C LEU A 95 -6.46 9.53 -7.34
N ILE A 96 -5.80 8.37 -7.36
CA ILE A 96 -5.62 7.59 -8.59
C ILE A 96 -6.96 7.06 -9.14
N HIS A 97 -7.97 6.86 -8.30
CA HIS A 97 -9.35 6.59 -8.71
C HIS A 97 -10.17 7.85 -9.00
N SER A 98 -9.55 9.03 -8.92
CA SER A 98 -10.17 10.33 -9.20
C SER A 98 -11.39 10.61 -8.31
N ILE A 99 -11.36 10.13 -7.06
CA ILE A 99 -12.43 10.32 -6.06
C ILE A 99 -12.58 11.80 -5.69
N TYR A 100 -11.46 12.53 -5.62
CA TYR A 100 -11.43 13.96 -5.29
C TYR A 100 -11.14 14.82 -6.52
N PHE A 101 -11.76 15.99 -6.55
CA PHE A 101 -11.56 17.02 -7.57
C PHE A 101 -11.62 16.47 -9.00
N LYS A 102 -12.59 15.58 -9.27
CA LYS A 102 -12.73 14.87 -10.56
C LYS A 102 -12.72 15.81 -11.77
N GLU A 103 -13.36 16.97 -11.63
CA GLU A 103 -13.50 17.99 -12.68
C GLU A 103 -12.34 19.01 -12.71
N SER A 104 -11.33 18.87 -11.83
CA SER A 104 -10.18 19.79 -11.77
C SER A 104 -8.85 19.05 -11.86
N PRO A 105 -8.34 18.81 -13.09
CA PRO A 105 -7.03 18.21 -13.30
C PRO A 105 -5.89 18.98 -12.62
N ARG A 106 -6.01 20.32 -12.55
CA ARG A 106 -5.03 21.18 -11.85
C ARG A 106 -4.93 20.81 -10.37
N MET A 107 -6.07 20.67 -9.69
CA MET A 107 -6.06 20.31 -8.27
C MET A 107 -5.61 18.85 -8.05
N GLN A 108 -6.01 17.92 -8.92
CA GLN A 108 -5.49 16.55 -8.84
C GLN A 108 -3.97 16.49 -8.99
N ASN A 109 -3.40 17.22 -9.95
CA ASN A 109 -1.96 17.27 -10.15
C ASN A 109 -1.24 17.92 -8.97
N PHE A 110 -1.81 18.96 -8.37
CA PHE A 110 -1.29 19.55 -7.14
C PHE A 110 -1.28 18.55 -5.98
N LEU A 111 -2.39 17.82 -5.77
CA LEU A 111 -2.47 16.82 -4.70
C LEU A 111 -1.54 15.63 -4.97
N PHE A 112 -1.41 15.17 -6.22
CA PHE A 112 -0.40 14.17 -6.59
C PHE A 112 1.01 14.65 -6.28
N TRP A 113 1.33 15.89 -6.63
CA TRP A 113 2.64 16.45 -6.30
C TRP A 113 2.87 16.50 -4.79
N MET A 114 1.88 16.94 -4.01
CA MET A 114 1.96 17.01 -2.55
C MET A 114 2.14 15.63 -1.91
N VAL A 115 1.30 14.65 -2.24
CA VAL A 115 1.41 13.30 -1.64
C VAL A 115 2.73 12.62 -2.03
N TRP A 116 3.35 12.97 -3.16
CA TRP A 116 4.61 12.40 -3.61
C TRP A 116 5.82 13.10 -3.02
N LEU A 117 5.80 14.43 -2.89
CA LEU A 117 6.89 15.20 -2.28
C LEU A 117 7.20 14.72 -0.86
N PHE A 118 6.18 14.33 -0.10
CA PHE A 118 6.31 13.82 1.26
C PHE A 118 6.56 12.32 1.34
N ARG A 119 6.71 11.65 0.19
CA ARG A 119 6.87 10.19 0.05
C ARG A 119 7.73 9.86 -1.18
N ALA A 120 8.82 10.59 -1.37
CA ALA A 120 9.61 10.57 -2.61
C ALA A 120 10.31 9.22 -2.88
N ASN A 121 10.35 8.31 -1.90
CA ASN A 121 10.88 6.95 -2.07
C ASN A 121 10.03 6.06 -2.96
N THR A 122 8.76 6.42 -3.19
CA THR A 122 7.85 5.65 -4.05
C THR A 122 7.89 6.11 -5.50
N VAL A 123 7.36 5.29 -6.40
CA VAL A 123 7.11 5.71 -7.78
C VAL A 123 6.15 6.90 -7.82
N ASN A 124 6.26 7.75 -8.84
CA ASN A 124 5.45 8.94 -8.94
C ASN A 124 3.95 8.59 -9.15
N PRO A 125 3.01 9.36 -8.58
CA PRO A 125 1.57 9.02 -8.60
C PRO A 125 0.95 8.94 -9.99
N TRP A 126 1.47 9.68 -10.98
CA TRP A 126 0.94 9.64 -12.33
C TRP A 126 1.19 8.29 -13.00
N PHE A 127 2.42 7.78 -12.90
CA PHE A 127 2.73 6.42 -13.33
C PHE A 127 1.96 5.39 -12.50
N ARG A 128 1.94 5.58 -11.17
CA ARG A 128 1.21 4.68 -10.28
C ARG A 128 -0.27 4.58 -10.64
N LYS A 129 -0.92 5.69 -11.01
CA LYS A 129 -2.32 5.73 -11.44
C LYS A 129 -2.59 4.74 -12.57
N GLU A 130 -1.73 4.73 -13.58
CA GLU A 130 -1.93 3.88 -14.75
C GLU A 130 -1.72 2.39 -14.43
N ILE A 131 -0.67 2.04 -13.67
CA ILE A 131 -0.46 0.64 -13.26
C ILE A 131 -1.52 0.16 -12.26
N HIS A 132 -2.03 1.04 -11.40
CA HIS A 132 -3.07 0.68 -10.42
C HIS A 132 -4.42 0.43 -11.06
N LEU A 133 -4.80 1.25 -12.03
CA LEU A 133 -6.03 1.01 -12.81
C LEU A 133 -5.94 -0.26 -13.65
N LEU A 134 -4.74 -0.66 -14.08
CA LEU A 134 -4.49 -1.96 -14.70
C LEU A 134 -4.57 -3.10 -13.68
N HIS A 135 -4.02 -2.91 -12.48
CA HIS A 135 -4.07 -3.88 -11.39
C HIS A 135 -5.52 -4.27 -11.05
N HIS A 136 -6.48 -3.34 -10.95
CA HIS A 136 -7.90 -3.70 -10.73
C HIS A 136 -8.48 -4.64 -11.81
N LYS A 137 -7.98 -4.55 -13.04
CA LYS A 137 -8.41 -5.39 -14.17
C LYS A 137 -7.68 -6.72 -14.23
N LEU A 138 -6.41 -6.74 -13.81
CA LEU A 138 -5.48 -7.85 -14.02
C LEU A 138 -5.01 -8.48 -12.70
N SER A 139 -5.59 -8.10 -11.57
CA SER A 139 -5.12 -8.50 -10.24
C SER A 139 -4.99 -10.01 -10.13
N GLY A 140 -3.80 -10.44 -9.72
CA GLY A 140 -3.42 -11.84 -9.60
C GLY A 140 -2.93 -12.49 -10.89
N ASN A 141 -2.90 -11.79 -12.03
CA ASN A 141 -2.34 -12.31 -13.28
C ASN A 141 -0.84 -11.97 -13.42
N PRO A 142 -0.09 -12.67 -14.28
CA PRO A 142 1.31 -12.32 -14.59
C PRO A 142 1.48 -10.87 -15.06
N GLU A 143 0.50 -10.27 -15.71
CA GLU A 143 0.56 -8.90 -16.21
C GLU A 143 0.28 -7.83 -15.13
N ASP A 144 -0.01 -8.22 -13.89
CA ASP A 144 -0.21 -7.30 -12.77
C ASP A 144 1.10 -6.65 -12.34
N ILE A 145 1.38 -5.47 -12.90
CA ILE A 145 2.63 -4.75 -12.69
C ILE A 145 2.77 -4.27 -11.24
N GLU A 146 1.70 -3.71 -10.64
CA GLU A 146 1.79 -3.04 -9.34
C GLU A 146 2.13 -4.03 -8.23
N GLU A 147 1.37 -5.12 -8.12
CA GLU A 147 1.56 -6.09 -7.04
C GLU A 147 2.82 -6.93 -7.23
N ARG A 148 3.22 -7.23 -8.47
CA ARG A 148 4.44 -7.99 -8.73
C ARG A 148 5.70 -7.19 -8.39
N PHE A 149 5.71 -5.86 -8.59
CA PHE A 149 6.84 -5.04 -8.16
C PHE A 149 7.02 -5.03 -6.64
N ILE A 150 5.97 -5.33 -5.86
CA ILE A 150 6.04 -5.46 -4.41
C ILE A 150 6.08 -6.92 -3.93
N SER A 151 6.51 -7.83 -4.81
CA SER A 151 6.79 -9.25 -4.54
C SER A 151 5.63 -10.25 -4.61
N ASN A 152 4.41 -9.83 -5.01
CA ASN A 152 3.33 -10.79 -5.20
C ASN A 152 3.73 -11.87 -6.24
N GLY A 153 3.41 -13.13 -5.96
CA GLY A 153 3.82 -14.28 -6.78
C GLY A 153 5.24 -14.79 -6.54
N MET A 154 6.03 -14.20 -5.64
CA MET A 154 7.35 -14.70 -5.27
C MET A 154 7.26 -15.73 -4.12
N PRO A 155 8.04 -16.83 -4.16
CA PRO A 155 8.15 -17.74 -3.02
C PRO A 155 8.77 -17.02 -1.81
N LEU A 156 8.46 -17.48 -0.61
CA LEU A 156 9.06 -16.95 0.61
C LEU A 156 10.58 -17.17 0.60
N GLY A 157 11.36 -16.14 0.93
CA GLY A 157 12.81 -16.22 0.98
C GLY A 157 13.48 -14.85 0.87
N TRP A 158 14.82 -14.82 0.90
CA TRP A 158 15.57 -13.56 0.96
C TRP A 158 15.34 -12.64 -0.23
N LYS A 159 15.21 -13.16 -1.44
CA LYS A 159 14.89 -12.35 -2.62
C LYS A 159 13.56 -11.60 -2.45
N ARG A 160 12.52 -12.29 -1.92
CA ARG A 160 11.21 -11.69 -1.67
C ARG A 160 11.30 -10.60 -0.61
N PHE A 161 12.02 -10.87 0.48
CA PHE A 161 12.26 -9.88 1.53
C PHE A 161 12.93 -8.60 0.98
N LEU A 162 14.00 -8.75 0.19
CA LEU A 162 14.68 -7.61 -0.43
C LEU A 162 13.74 -6.80 -1.34
N VAL A 163 12.91 -7.45 -2.15
CA VAL A 163 11.91 -6.77 -2.99
C VAL A 163 10.88 -5.99 -2.18
N MET A 164 10.44 -6.49 -1.02
CA MET A 164 9.44 -5.82 -0.16
C MET A 164 10.02 -4.66 0.67
N VAL A 165 11.33 -4.65 0.89
CA VAL A 165 11.97 -3.62 1.73
C VAL A 165 12.62 -2.55 0.88
N ASP A 166 13.20 -2.91 -0.26
CA ASP A 166 14.07 -2.03 -1.05
C ASP A 166 13.53 -1.83 -2.49
N PRO A 167 13.23 -0.58 -2.90
CA PRO A 167 12.66 -0.29 -4.20
C PRO A 167 13.67 -0.42 -5.35
N ILE A 168 14.98 -0.41 -5.10
CA ILE A 168 15.99 -0.74 -6.12
C ILE A 168 15.99 -2.25 -6.32
N MET A 169 16.00 -3.04 -5.25
CA MET A 169 15.92 -4.50 -5.32
C MET A 169 14.64 -4.95 -6.02
N ALA A 170 13.51 -4.28 -5.77
CA ALA A 170 12.27 -4.51 -6.51
C ALA A 170 12.46 -4.37 -8.03
N VAL A 171 13.08 -3.28 -8.48
CA VAL A 171 13.32 -3.03 -9.92
C VAL A 171 14.32 -4.03 -10.50
N VAL A 172 15.43 -4.29 -9.81
CA VAL A 172 16.50 -5.18 -10.29
C VAL A 172 16.03 -6.63 -10.36
N LEU A 173 15.37 -7.13 -9.31
CA LEU A 173 15.01 -8.54 -9.20
C LEU A 173 13.72 -8.90 -9.95
N GLN A 174 12.73 -8.00 -9.99
CA GLN A 174 11.43 -8.30 -10.65
C GLN A 174 11.29 -7.63 -12.02
N GLY A 175 11.95 -6.50 -12.27
CA GLY A 175 11.78 -5.69 -13.47
C GLY A 175 11.94 -6.45 -14.78
N PRO A 176 12.99 -7.28 -14.99
CA PRO A 176 13.15 -8.05 -16.22
C PRO A 176 11.98 -9.01 -16.48
N LYS A 177 11.51 -9.72 -15.45
CA LYS A 177 10.41 -10.67 -15.56
C LYS A 177 9.08 -9.97 -15.80
N ILE A 178 8.77 -8.92 -15.04
CA ILE A 178 7.56 -8.10 -15.24
C ILE A 178 7.57 -7.46 -16.62
N ARG A 179 8.72 -6.96 -17.09
CA ARG A 179 8.85 -6.40 -18.43
C ARG A 179 8.50 -7.43 -19.50
N LYS A 180 9.01 -8.66 -19.38
CA LYS A 180 8.70 -9.75 -20.31
C LYS A 180 7.19 -10.05 -20.31
N ASP A 181 6.60 -10.24 -19.15
CA ASP A 181 5.23 -10.71 -19.01
C ASP A 181 4.20 -9.61 -19.36
N ALA A 182 4.48 -8.35 -18.99
CA ALA A 182 3.53 -7.24 -19.11
C ALA A 182 3.89 -6.22 -20.22
N ILE A 183 4.80 -6.55 -21.16
CA ILE A 183 5.32 -5.61 -22.16
C ILE A 183 4.21 -4.89 -22.94
N HIS A 184 3.13 -5.61 -23.27
CA HIS A 184 2.00 -5.07 -24.03
C HIS A 184 1.27 -3.97 -23.27
N TYR A 185 1.14 -4.11 -21.95
CA TYR A 185 0.51 -3.12 -21.08
C TYR A 185 1.48 -1.97 -20.75
N LEU A 186 2.75 -2.26 -20.49
CA LEU A 186 3.79 -1.25 -20.24
C LEU A 186 3.91 -0.26 -21.39
N LYS A 187 3.83 -0.72 -22.64
CA LYS A 187 3.86 0.15 -23.85
C LYS A 187 2.67 1.11 -23.94
N LYS A 188 1.57 0.84 -23.24
CA LYS A 188 0.36 1.69 -23.23
C LYS A 188 0.37 2.72 -22.10
N ILE A 189 1.29 2.61 -21.15
CA ILE A 189 1.43 3.57 -20.06
C ILE A 189 2.01 4.88 -20.64
N LYS A 190 1.31 6.00 -20.39
CA LYS A 190 1.67 7.32 -20.90
C LYS A 190 2.63 8.05 -19.98
N SER A 191 2.46 7.90 -18.67
CA SER A 191 3.28 8.56 -17.67
C SER A 191 4.64 7.88 -17.55
N SER A 192 5.72 8.66 -17.53
CA SER A 192 7.05 8.12 -17.22
C SER A 192 7.13 7.63 -15.76
N PRO A 193 7.77 6.48 -15.47
CA PRO A 193 8.06 6.05 -14.11
C PRO A 193 9.08 6.95 -13.40
N ILE A 194 9.94 7.64 -14.17
CA ILE A 194 10.92 8.60 -13.67
C ILE A 194 10.39 10.01 -13.90
N LYS A 195 10.25 10.77 -12.81
CA LYS A 195 9.90 12.19 -12.84
C LYS A 195 10.83 12.93 -11.89
N GLY A 196 11.44 14.01 -12.35
CA GLY A 196 12.30 14.89 -11.55
C GLY A 196 13.44 14.19 -10.78
N PRO A 197 14.17 14.92 -9.93
CA PRO A 197 15.27 14.37 -9.17
C PRO A 197 14.87 13.81 -7.79
N PHE A 198 13.63 14.05 -7.33
CA PHE A 198 13.20 13.81 -5.94
C PHE A 198 13.45 12.37 -5.45
N ARG A 199 13.06 11.37 -6.25
CA ARG A 199 13.30 9.96 -5.89
C ARG A 199 14.79 9.64 -5.86
N SER A 200 15.56 10.14 -6.81
CA SER A 200 17.00 9.91 -6.87
C SER A 200 17.72 10.55 -5.68
N ILE A 201 17.32 11.78 -5.30
CA ILE A 201 17.82 12.45 -4.10
C ILE A 201 17.46 11.66 -2.85
N PHE A 202 16.21 11.20 -2.73
CA PHE A 202 15.80 10.36 -1.60
C PHE A 202 16.70 9.12 -1.49
N LEU A 203 16.87 8.38 -2.59
CA LEU A 203 17.66 7.15 -2.59
C LEU A 203 19.12 7.43 -2.29
N LEU A 204 19.71 8.48 -2.87
CA LEU A 204 21.08 8.89 -2.57
C LEU A 204 21.25 9.16 -1.07
N LEU A 205 20.39 10.00 -0.47
CA LEU A 205 20.43 10.28 0.97
C LEU A 205 20.23 9.01 1.80
N TRP A 206 19.30 8.15 1.41
CA TRP A 206 19.04 6.90 2.12
C TRP A 206 20.25 5.97 2.14
N TYR A 207 20.86 5.68 0.98
CA TYR A 207 22.03 4.80 0.95
C TYR A 207 23.26 5.46 1.55
N SER A 208 23.43 6.78 1.43
CA SER A 208 24.46 7.51 2.17
C SER A 208 24.27 7.33 3.67
N PHE A 209 23.04 7.44 4.19
CA PHE A 209 22.74 7.24 5.61
C PHE A 209 23.08 5.81 6.07
N LEU A 210 22.72 4.80 5.28
CA LEU A 210 23.03 3.40 5.60
C LEU A 210 24.53 3.11 5.59
N ILE A 211 25.27 3.60 4.57
CA ILE A 211 26.72 3.42 4.47
C ILE A 211 27.42 4.12 5.64
N TRP A 212 26.99 5.34 5.97
CA TRP A 212 27.56 6.09 7.10
C TRP A 212 27.26 5.42 8.44
N GLY A 213 26.05 4.89 8.62
CA GLY A 213 25.68 4.11 9.81
C GLY A 213 26.53 2.84 9.95
N LEU A 214 26.78 2.13 8.85
CA LEU A 214 27.69 0.98 8.85
C LEU A 214 29.11 1.38 9.22
N PHE A 215 29.62 2.47 8.63
CA PHE A 215 30.92 3.02 8.99
C PHE A 215 31.00 3.40 10.47
N ALA A 216 29.97 4.05 11.02
CA ALA A 216 29.93 4.42 12.44
C ALA A 216 29.98 3.20 13.36
N ILE A 217 29.26 2.11 13.03
CA ILE A 217 29.30 0.84 13.79
C ILE A 217 30.70 0.22 13.74
N LEU A 218 31.31 0.15 12.55
CA LEU A 218 32.66 -0.38 12.39
C LEU A 218 33.69 0.48 13.13
N ASN A 219 33.61 1.80 13.01
CA ASN A 219 34.48 2.74 13.68
C ASN A 219 34.40 2.61 15.21
N TRP A 220 33.20 2.44 15.77
CA TRP A 220 33.00 2.16 17.18
C TRP A 220 33.64 0.83 17.62
N SER A 221 33.56 -0.21 16.78
CA SER A 221 34.12 -1.54 17.08
C SER A 221 35.65 -1.61 17.13
N VAL A 222 36.37 -0.63 16.55
CA VAL A 222 37.84 -0.59 16.49
C VAL A 222 38.48 -0.12 17.80
N GLY A 223 37.70 0.30 18.81
CA GLY A 223 38.19 0.69 20.15
C GLY A 223 38.89 2.05 20.22
N SER A 224 39.42 2.54 19.09
CA SER A 224 39.91 3.91 18.90
C SER A 224 39.14 4.58 17.76
N PRO A 225 37.90 5.04 17.99
CA PRO A 225 37.04 5.57 16.93
C PRO A 225 37.61 6.86 16.34
N ILE A 226 37.66 6.90 15.01
CA ILE A 226 37.93 8.11 14.22
C ILE A 226 36.85 9.14 14.58
N GLN A 227 37.28 10.32 15.03
CA GLN A 227 36.39 11.45 15.27
C GLN A 227 36.16 12.20 13.97
N GLU A 228 34.91 12.56 13.71
CA GLU A 228 34.53 13.36 12.55
C GLU A 228 34.60 14.85 12.90
N ASN A 229 35.21 15.64 12.00
CA ASN A 229 35.49 17.05 12.25
C ASN A 229 35.00 17.91 11.08
N GLY A 230 34.77 19.21 11.34
CA GLY A 230 34.49 20.19 10.29
C GLY A 230 33.27 19.85 9.44
N TRP A 231 33.42 19.96 8.13
CA TRP A 231 32.30 19.77 7.20
C TRP A 231 31.73 18.34 7.20
N VAL A 232 32.55 17.33 7.49
CA VAL A 232 32.15 15.92 7.53
C VAL A 232 31.12 15.69 8.64
N ALA A 233 31.43 16.18 9.85
CA ALA A 233 30.52 16.10 11.00
C ALA A 233 29.20 16.85 10.75
N THR A 234 29.27 18.02 10.12
CA THR A 234 28.06 18.80 9.74
C THR A 234 27.20 18.04 8.73
N ALA A 235 27.82 17.46 7.69
CA ALA A 235 27.10 16.69 6.67
C ALA A 235 26.43 15.45 7.28
N HIS A 236 27.13 14.73 8.15
CA HIS A 236 26.57 13.59 8.88
C HIS A 236 25.40 14.01 9.78
N THR A 237 25.50 15.14 10.48
CA THR A 237 24.41 15.69 11.30
C THR A 237 23.17 16.03 10.48
N ILE A 238 23.35 16.67 9.32
CA ILE A 238 22.25 16.97 8.39
C ILE A 238 21.60 15.69 7.89
N LEU A 239 22.42 14.69 7.54
CA LEU A 239 21.95 13.40 7.04
C LEU A 239 21.14 12.63 8.10
N ASN A 240 21.63 12.60 9.35
CA ASN A 240 20.91 11.99 10.48
C ASN A 240 19.59 12.72 10.76
N THR A 241 19.59 14.05 10.69
CA THR A 241 18.37 14.85 10.82
C THR A 241 17.37 14.49 9.72
N ALA A 242 17.82 14.45 8.46
CA ALA A 242 16.99 14.04 7.33
C ALA A 242 16.46 12.60 7.47
N ALA A 243 17.28 11.69 8.01
CA ALA A 243 16.88 10.31 8.27
C ALA A 243 15.72 10.24 9.26
N VAL A 244 15.82 10.95 10.39
CA VAL A 244 14.78 10.98 11.43
C VAL A 244 13.50 11.62 10.93
N VAL A 245 13.58 12.80 10.32
CA VAL A 245 12.37 13.55 9.97
C VAL A 245 11.72 13.06 8.68
N TYR A 246 12.44 12.39 7.79
CA TYR A 246 11.93 12.09 6.45
C TYR A 246 12.24 10.69 5.93
N LEU A 247 13.51 10.25 5.95
CA LEU A 247 13.88 9.01 5.25
C LEU A 247 13.35 7.76 5.95
N ILE A 248 13.63 7.58 7.23
CA ILE A 248 13.17 6.43 8.03
C ILE A 248 11.63 6.35 8.05
N PRO A 249 10.88 7.44 8.34
CA PRO A 249 9.42 7.42 8.27
C PRO A 249 8.88 6.93 6.92
N CYS A 250 9.41 7.45 5.82
CA CYS A 250 8.98 7.09 4.48
C CYS A 250 9.32 5.64 4.14
N TRP A 251 10.51 5.17 4.55
CA TRP A 251 10.95 3.81 4.34
C TRP A 251 10.11 2.82 5.14
N LEU A 252 9.90 3.08 6.43
CA LEU A 252 9.08 2.26 7.33
C LEU A 252 7.64 2.11 6.80
N ARG A 253 7.04 3.23 6.39
CA ARG A 253 5.72 3.28 5.74
C ARG A 253 5.69 2.45 4.46
N GLN A 254 6.70 2.59 3.59
CA GLN A 254 6.80 1.81 2.36
C GLN A 254 6.92 0.30 2.63
N THR A 255 7.83 -0.10 3.52
CA THR A 255 8.04 -1.50 3.86
C THR A 255 6.78 -2.11 4.45
N ALA A 256 6.10 -1.39 5.35
CA ALA A 256 4.86 -1.87 5.96
C ALA A 256 3.75 -2.11 4.93
N ILE A 257 3.50 -1.15 4.02
CA ILE A 257 2.48 -1.33 2.98
C ILE A 257 2.87 -2.43 1.98
N GLN A 258 4.15 -2.54 1.60
CA GLN A 258 4.58 -3.58 0.65
C GLN A 258 4.42 -4.98 1.24
N ILE A 259 4.81 -5.18 2.50
CA ILE A 259 4.58 -6.46 3.19
C ILE A 259 3.09 -6.75 3.26
N VAL A 260 2.26 -5.80 3.68
CA VAL A 260 0.82 -6.04 3.84
C VAL A 260 0.12 -6.28 2.50
N SER A 261 0.33 -5.40 1.51
CA SER A 261 -0.31 -5.49 0.19
C SER A 261 0.12 -6.74 -0.57
N SER A 262 1.41 -7.03 -0.60
CA SER A 262 1.92 -8.23 -1.27
C SER A 262 1.31 -9.50 -0.70
N ASN A 263 1.12 -9.56 0.62
CA ASN A 263 0.66 -10.77 1.27
C ASN A 263 -0.87 -10.87 1.36
N MET A 264 -1.61 -9.82 1.01
CA MET A 264 -3.07 -9.88 0.94
C MET A 264 -3.63 -10.17 -0.44
N HIS A 265 -2.86 -9.91 -1.50
CA HIS A 265 -3.25 -10.24 -2.88
C HIS A 265 -2.87 -11.66 -3.23
N TYR A 266 -3.78 -12.37 -3.90
CA TYR A 266 -3.49 -13.68 -4.47
C TYR A 266 -2.85 -13.55 -5.86
N TYR A 267 -2.21 -14.62 -6.34
CA TYR A 267 -1.47 -14.65 -7.60
C TYR A 267 -1.51 -16.00 -8.32
N GLY A 268 -1.65 -15.96 -9.65
CA GLY A 268 -1.53 -17.06 -10.59
C GLY A 268 -2.83 -17.79 -10.89
N ASP A 269 -3.59 -18.15 -9.86
CA ASP A 269 -4.80 -18.98 -9.94
C ASP A 269 -6.09 -18.22 -9.55
N VAL A 270 -6.06 -16.90 -9.67
CA VAL A 270 -7.18 -16.00 -9.36
C VAL A 270 -8.19 -15.99 -10.52
N LYS A 271 -9.41 -16.48 -10.27
CA LYS A 271 -10.46 -16.58 -11.31
C LYS A 271 -11.27 -15.30 -11.49
N GLY A 272 -11.18 -14.35 -10.56
CA GLY A 272 -11.86 -13.07 -10.64
C GLY A 272 -11.93 -12.34 -9.30
N LEU A 273 -12.71 -11.26 -9.27
CA LEU A 273 -12.80 -10.30 -8.16
C LEU A 273 -12.94 -10.94 -6.76
N TYR A 274 -13.74 -12.00 -6.64
CA TYR A 274 -13.97 -12.69 -5.37
C TYR A 274 -12.70 -13.29 -4.75
N GLN A 275 -11.72 -13.65 -5.59
CA GLN A 275 -10.49 -14.35 -5.19
C GLN A 275 -9.25 -13.45 -5.19
N GLN A 276 -9.39 -12.16 -5.54
CA GLN A 276 -8.22 -11.28 -5.70
C GLN A 276 -7.49 -11.01 -4.38
N THR A 277 -8.23 -10.90 -3.27
CA THR A 277 -7.68 -10.51 -1.98
C THR A 277 -8.20 -11.36 -0.82
N GLN A 278 -7.40 -11.43 0.23
CA GLN A 278 -7.83 -11.79 1.58
C GLN A 278 -7.90 -10.57 2.49
N VAL A 279 -8.56 -10.71 3.64
CA VAL A 279 -8.51 -9.72 4.71
C VAL A 279 -7.39 -10.10 5.69
N LEU A 280 -6.44 -9.19 5.90
CA LEU A 280 -5.41 -9.32 6.93
C LEU A 280 -5.80 -8.41 8.10
N ASP A 281 -6.30 -8.97 9.20
CA ASP A 281 -6.72 -8.20 10.38
C ASP A 281 -6.28 -8.83 11.72
N SER A 282 -5.35 -9.80 11.65
CA SER A 282 -4.69 -10.37 12.82
C SER A 282 -3.89 -9.32 13.60
N TRP A 283 -3.77 -9.51 14.91
CA TRP A 283 -2.90 -8.71 15.76
C TRP A 283 -1.41 -8.79 15.34
N LEU A 284 -1.00 -9.86 14.66
CA LEU A 284 0.36 -10.05 14.13
C LEU A 284 0.76 -8.96 13.12
N VAL A 285 -0.19 -8.45 12.34
CA VAL A 285 0.07 -7.40 11.33
C VAL A 285 -0.20 -6.00 11.87
N LEU A 286 -0.63 -5.86 13.12
CA LEU A 286 -0.97 -4.58 13.74
C LEU A 286 0.19 -3.57 13.71
N PRO A 287 1.46 -3.94 13.99
CA PRO A 287 2.58 -3.00 13.88
C PRO A 287 2.75 -2.45 12.48
N LEU A 288 2.51 -3.27 11.45
CA LEU A 288 2.56 -2.82 10.04
C LEU A 288 1.38 -1.91 9.71
N HIS A 289 0.19 -2.23 10.23
CA HIS A 289 -1.01 -1.43 10.05
C HIS A 289 -0.91 -0.02 10.61
N LEU A 290 -0.08 0.22 11.63
CA LEU A 290 0.21 1.58 12.09
C LEU A 290 0.80 2.44 10.97
N PHE A 291 1.66 1.84 10.13
CA PHE A 291 2.36 2.50 9.05
C PHE A 291 1.74 2.26 7.67
N CYS A 292 0.60 1.59 7.58
CA CYS A 292 -0.20 1.49 6.35
C CYS A 292 -1.69 1.74 6.58
N PHE A 293 -2.05 2.37 7.69
CA PHE A 293 -3.41 2.73 8.06
C PHE A 293 -4.45 1.60 7.88
N ASN A 294 -4.19 0.44 8.47
CA ASN A 294 -5.08 -0.73 8.39
C ASN A 294 -5.41 -1.16 6.94
N PHE A 295 -4.49 -0.94 5.99
CA PHE A 295 -4.69 -1.32 4.59
C PHE A 295 -5.08 -2.79 4.45
N GLY A 296 -4.38 -3.70 5.12
CA GLY A 296 -4.65 -5.15 5.07
C GLY A 296 -6.07 -5.53 5.50
N ALA A 297 -6.65 -4.78 6.44
CA ALA A 297 -7.98 -5.06 6.96
C ALA A 297 -9.11 -4.54 6.07
N THR A 298 -8.82 -3.59 5.18
CA THR A 298 -9.86 -2.84 4.45
C THR A 298 -9.67 -2.78 2.94
N HIS A 299 -8.47 -3.01 2.42
CA HIS A 299 -8.19 -2.89 0.99
C HIS A 299 -8.98 -3.90 0.14
N GLY A 300 -9.33 -5.07 0.65
CA GLY A 300 -10.26 -5.97 -0.05
C GLY A 300 -11.61 -5.30 -0.38
N ILE A 301 -12.11 -4.39 0.47
CA ILE A 301 -13.34 -3.60 0.21
C ILE A 301 -13.14 -2.69 -1.01
N HIS A 302 -11.94 -2.14 -1.19
CA HIS A 302 -11.59 -1.28 -2.33
C HIS A 302 -11.70 -2.02 -3.67
N HIS A 303 -11.25 -3.27 -3.74
CA HIS A 303 -11.41 -4.09 -4.95
C HIS A 303 -12.88 -4.26 -5.34
N PHE A 304 -13.77 -4.44 -4.34
CA PHE A 304 -15.21 -4.53 -4.60
C PHE A 304 -15.84 -3.17 -4.96
N VAL A 305 -15.39 -2.08 -4.33
CA VAL A 305 -15.95 -0.72 -4.52
C VAL A 305 -14.84 0.33 -4.54
N VAL A 306 -14.22 0.52 -5.71
CA VAL A 306 -13.09 1.47 -5.92
C VAL A 306 -13.45 2.94 -5.71
N SER A 307 -14.74 3.28 -5.71
CA SER A 307 -15.23 4.65 -5.53
C SER A 307 -15.35 5.06 -4.06
N GLN A 308 -14.98 4.19 -3.11
CA GLN A 308 -15.11 4.45 -1.68
C GLN A 308 -13.80 5.04 -1.12
N PRO A 309 -13.83 6.29 -0.59
CA PRO A 309 -12.72 6.88 0.13
C PRO A 309 -12.19 5.99 1.25
N PHE A 310 -10.87 6.02 1.47
CA PHE A 310 -10.24 5.17 2.49
C PHE A 310 -10.84 5.35 3.89
N TYR A 311 -11.11 6.58 4.33
CA TYR A 311 -11.65 6.83 5.67
C TYR A 311 -13.09 6.31 5.83
N LEU A 312 -13.88 6.25 4.75
CA LEU A 312 -15.18 5.59 4.76
C LEU A 312 -15.05 4.08 4.74
N ARG A 313 -14.09 3.57 3.97
CA ARG A 313 -13.71 2.16 3.96
C ARG A 313 -13.40 1.68 5.39
N GLN A 314 -12.60 2.45 6.13
CA GLN A 314 -12.32 2.21 7.55
C GLN A 314 -13.58 2.26 8.41
N ALA A 315 -14.39 3.30 8.27
CA ALA A 315 -15.59 3.50 9.08
C ALA A 315 -16.63 2.37 8.92
N VAL A 316 -16.78 1.82 7.71
CA VAL A 316 -17.73 0.73 7.43
C VAL A 316 -17.14 -0.67 7.63
N ALA A 317 -15.81 -0.80 7.74
CA ALA A 317 -15.13 -2.09 7.87
C ALA A 317 -15.67 -2.96 9.02
N PRO A 318 -16.02 -2.43 10.22
CA PRO A 318 -16.62 -3.25 11.28
C PRO A 318 -17.95 -3.93 10.86
N SER A 319 -18.77 -3.27 10.04
CA SER A 319 -20.02 -3.87 9.53
C SER A 319 -19.82 -4.73 8.28
N VAL A 320 -18.77 -4.47 7.49
CA VAL A 320 -18.52 -5.15 6.21
C VAL A 320 -17.72 -6.44 6.40
N ARG A 321 -16.72 -6.49 7.28
CA ARG A 321 -15.87 -7.67 7.47
C ARG A 321 -16.66 -8.95 7.84
N PRO A 322 -17.65 -8.92 8.74
CA PRO A 322 -18.49 -10.09 8.99
C PRO A 322 -19.22 -10.59 7.73
N ILE A 323 -19.60 -9.67 6.83
CA ILE A 323 -20.23 -10.01 5.54
C ILE A 323 -19.21 -10.64 4.58
N LEU A 324 -17.99 -10.11 4.50
CA LEU A 324 -16.90 -10.71 3.71
C LEU A 324 -16.67 -12.15 4.16
N LYS A 325 -16.51 -12.37 5.48
CA LYS A 325 -16.34 -13.70 6.07
C LYS A 325 -17.51 -14.62 5.78
N LYS A 326 -18.74 -14.13 5.96
CA LYS A 326 -19.98 -14.86 5.68
C LYS A 326 -20.10 -15.31 4.23
N TYR A 327 -19.60 -14.53 3.28
CA TYR A 327 -19.60 -14.90 1.86
C TYR A 327 -18.36 -15.69 1.44
N GLY A 328 -17.45 -16.01 2.37
CA GLY A 328 -16.31 -16.91 2.14
C GLY A 328 -15.01 -16.22 1.70
N ILE A 329 -14.90 -14.90 1.82
CA ILE A 329 -13.61 -14.22 1.68
C ILE A 329 -12.70 -14.70 2.81
N ARG A 330 -11.46 -15.07 2.47
CA ARG A 330 -10.48 -15.59 3.43
C ARG A 330 -9.95 -14.49 4.33
N PHE A 331 -9.67 -14.86 5.57
CA PHE A 331 -9.09 -13.97 6.58
C PHE A 331 -7.79 -14.60 7.07
N ASN A 332 -6.71 -13.83 7.07
CA ASN A 332 -5.43 -14.22 7.65
C ASN A 332 -4.94 -15.60 7.14
N ASP A 333 -5.09 -15.87 5.84
CA ASP A 333 -4.50 -16.99 5.12
C ASP A 333 -2.99 -16.78 4.95
N PHE A 334 -2.26 -16.89 6.07
CA PHE A 334 -0.81 -16.79 6.11
C PHE A 334 -0.13 -17.93 5.35
N GLU A 335 -0.79 -19.08 5.21
CA GLU A 335 -0.26 -20.22 4.45
C GLU A 335 -0.10 -19.89 2.95
N SER A 336 -0.93 -18.98 2.40
CA SER A 336 -0.77 -18.53 1.02
C SER A 336 0.62 -17.94 0.76
N MET A 337 1.24 -17.30 1.75
CA MET A 337 2.56 -16.68 1.66
C MET A 337 3.67 -17.71 1.39
N LEU A 338 3.50 -18.95 1.88
CA LEU A 338 4.40 -20.08 1.65
C LEU A 338 4.32 -20.60 0.21
N ARG A 339 3.20 -20.35 -0.48
CA ARG A 339 2.92 -20.82 -1.85
C ARG A 339 2.96 -19.70 -2.88
N GLY A 340 3.72 -18.63 -2.61
CA GLY A 340 3.80 -17.47 -3.49
C GLY A 340 2.45 -16.77 -3.71
N ASN A 341 1.62 -16.75 -2.68
CA ASN A 341 0.28 -16.19 -2.65
C ASN A 341 -0.72 -16.84 -3.61
N ARG A 342 -0.58 -18.13 -3.91
CA ARG A 342 -1.62 -18.87 -4.64
C ARG A 342 -2.91 -19.00 -3.81
N TYR A 343 -4.05 -18.81 -4.48
CA TYR A 343 -5.38 -18.97 -3.89
C TYR A 343 -5.66 -20.44 -3.62
N GLU A 344 -5.42 -21.33 -4.56
CA GLU A 344 -5.64 -22.75 -4.31
C GLU A 344 -4.54 -23.29 -3.37
N LYS A 345 -4.94 -24.09 -2.38
CA LYS A 345 -3.99 -24.90 -1.62
C LYS A 345 -3.61 -26.02 -2.58
N SER A 346 -2.35 -26.12 -3.00
CA SER A 346 -1.90 -27.19 -3.89
C SER A 346 -2.45 -28.53 -3.39
N SER A 347 -3.18 -29.27 -4.23
CA SER A 347 -3.45 -30.68 -3.97
C SER A 347 -2.10 -31.36 -3.84
N SER A 348 -1.78 -31.86 -2.65
CA SER A 348 -0.66 -32.78 -2.45
C SER A 348 -0.83 -33.96 -3.41
N GLY A 349 0.02 -34.04 -4.44
CA GLY A 349 0.06 -35.17 -5.37
C GLY A 349 0.37 -34.78 -6.81
N GLU A 350 1.63 -34.43 -7.07
CA GLU A 350 2.40 -34.80 -8.27
C GLU A 350 3.72 -34.00 -8.22
N LEU A 351 4.64 -34.50 -7.39
CA LEU A 351 6.07 -34.29 -7.61
C LEU A 351 6.41 -35.08 -8.88
N GLY A 352 6.22 -34.44 -10.04
CA GLY A 352 6.85 -34.85 -11.27
C GLY A 352 8.35 -34.68 -11.10
N LEU A 353 9.05 -35.80 -10.97
CA LEU A 353 10.48 -35.90 -11.25
C LEU A 353 10.73 -35.35 -12.67
N ALA A 354 11.55 -34.31 -12.75
CA ALA A 354 12.33 -33.97 -13.94
C ALA A 354 13.61 -33.25 -13.49
#